data_AF-A0A2W5UN51-F1
#
_entry.id   AF-A0A2W5UN51-F1
#
_cell.length_a   1.000
_cell.length_b   1.000
_cell.length_c   1.000
_cell.angle_alpha   90.00
_cell.angle_beta   90.00
_cell.angle_gamma   90.00
#
_symmetry.space_group_name_H-M   'P 1'
#
loop_
_entity.id
_entity.type
_entity.pdbx_description
1 polymer ?
#
loop_
_entity_poly.entity_id
_entity_poly.type
_entity_poly.pdbx_seq_one_letter_code
_entity_poly.pdbx_strand_id
1 'polypeptide(L)'
;MLQLLVVVSLSAAPAEFIDDVRPLFRTVTCQGDVPAHLDAKTVAGYCATQRPRFEKYRDKWGVTARAFITPLLPSARGKEVVYPFGGGDVMSALQLFPDAPVITTLSDR
;
A
#
# COMPACT_ATOMS: atom_id res chain seq x y z
N MET A 1 -16.27 35.30 33.57
CA MET A 1 -16.75 34.48 32.45
C MET A 1 -15.69 34.51 31.35
N LEU A 2 -14.89 33.46 31.23
CA LEU A 2 -13.86 33.34 30.19
C LEU A 2 -14.44 32.44 29.09
N GLN A 3 -14.74 33.01 27.92
CA GLN A 3 -15.23 32.26 26.76
C GLN A 3 -14.06 31.49 26.13
N LEU A 4 -14.15 30.17 26.15
CA LEU A 4 -13.30 29.27 25.40
C LEU A 4 -13.69 29.39 23.91
N LEU A 5 -12.88 30.07 23.12
CA LEU A 5 -12.97 30.04 21.66
C LEU A 5 -12.41 28.69 21.19
N VAL A 6 -13.31 27.74 20.92
CA VAL A 6 -12.98 26.51 20.19
C VAL A 6 -12.81 26.90 18.73
N VAL A 7 -11.56 26.97 18.27
CA VAL A 7 -11.24 27.09 16.84
C VAL A 7 -11.47 25.72 16.22
N VAL A 8 -12.61 25.55 15.54
CA VAL A 8 -12.83 24.40 14.67
C VAL A 8 -12.04 24.66 13.40
N SER A 9 -10.85 24.07 13.26
CA SER A 9 -10.20 23.97 11.96
C SER A 9 -11.10 23.13 11.06
N LEU A 10 -11.67 23.74 10.02
CA LEU A 10 -12.19 22.99 8.88
C LEU A 10 -10.99 22.33 8.20
N SER A 11 -10.73 21.06 8.53
CA SER A 11 -9.85 20.25 7.70
C SER A 11 -10.44 20.22 6.29
N ALA A 12 -9.62 20.49 5.29
CA ALA A 12 -9.97 20.13 3.93
C ALA A 12 -10.36 18.64 3.89
N ALA A 13 -11.30 18.28 3.01
CA ALA A 13 -11.63 16.87 2.79
C ALA A 13 -10.34 16.09 2.45
N PRO A 14 -10.22 14.82 2.89
CA PRO A 14 -9.11 13.97 2.49
C PRO A 14 -8.98 13.94 0.97
N ALA A 15 -7.74 14.02 0.47
CA ALA A 15 -7.49 13.89 -0.95
C ALA A 15 -7.60 12.41 -1.36
N GLU A 16 -8.42 12.16 -2.39
CA GLU A 16 -8.62 10.83 -2.97
C GLU A 16 -7.77 10.66 -4.23
N PHE A 17 -6.83 9.72 -4.20
CA PHE A 17 -5.86 9.49 -5.31
C PHE A 17 -6.05 8.15 -6.01
N ILE A 18 -7.15 7.43 -5.74
CA ILE A 18 -7.29 6.06 -6.23
C ILE A 18 -7.24 5.96 -7.76
N ASP A 19 -7.75 6.97 -8.46
CA ASP A 19 -7.76 7.00 -9.92
C ASP A 19 -6.39 7.32 -10.52
N ASP A 20 -5.52 8.02 -9.80
CA ASP A 20 -4.13 8.26 -10.19
C ASP A 20 -3.21 7.07 -9.86
N VAL A 21 -3.40 6.48 -8.67
CA VAL A 21 -2.54 5.40 -8.18
C VAL A 21 -2.83 4.09 -8.90
N ARG A 22 -4.07 3.82 -9.33
CA ARG A 22 -4.42 2.58 -10.04
C ARG A 22 -3.61 2.35 -11.34
N PRO A 23 -3.52 3.30 -12.30
CA PRO A 23 -2.69 3.13 -13.49
C PRO A 23 -1.20 3.10 -13.16
N LEU A 24 -0.75 3.85 -12.16
CA LEU A 24 0.64 3.80 -11.69
C LEU A 24 0.98 2.41 -11.15
N PHE A 25 0.16 1.86 -10.24
CA PHE A 25 0.32 0.53 -9.66
C PHE A 25 0.42 -0.53 -10.74
N ARG A 26 -0.50 -0.54 -11.72
CA ARG A 26 -0.48 -1.48 -12.85
C ARG A 26 0.84 -1.40 -13.61
N THR A 27 1.28 -0.19 -13.95
CA THR A 27 2.53 0.03 -14.67
C THR A 27 3.75 -0.46 -13.89
N VAL A 28 3.91 -0.04 -12.63
CA VAL A 28 5.11 -0.36 -11.83
C VAL A 28 5.15 -1.81 -11.35
N THR A 29 4.01 -2.49 -11.30
CA THR A 29 3.91 -3.93 -11.04
C THR A 29 3.88 -4.77 -12.32
N CYS A 30 4.05 -4.14 -13.49
CA CYS A 30 4.11 -4.80 -14.80
C CYS A 30 2.86 -5.61 -15.14
N GLN A 31 1.69 -5.04 -14.86
CA GLN A 31 0.37 -5.61 -15.11
C GLN A 31 -0.43 -4.72 -16.07
N GLY A 32 -1.20 -5.34 -16.96
CA GLY A 32 -2.10 -4.64 -17.88
C GLY A 32 -1.37 -3.84 -18.98
N ASP A 33 -2.13 -2.97 -19.65
CA ASP A 33 -1.65 -2.16 -20.75
C ASP A 33 -0.84 -0.95 -20.27
N VAL A 34 0.15 -0.55 -21.08
CA VAL A 34 0.95 0.65 -20.82
C VAL A 34 0.11 1.90 -21.10
N PRO A 35 -0.02 2.84 -20.14
CA PRO A 35 -0.69 4.12 -20.37
C PRO A 35 -0.13 4.86 -21.59
N ALA A 36 -1.00 5.42 -22.43
CA ALA A 36 -0.63 6.00 -23.73
C ALA A 36 0.41 7.13 -23.66
N HIS A 37 0.53 7.80 -22.51
CA HIS A 37 1.49 8.89 -22.30
C HIS A 37 2.89 8.41 -21.84
N LEU A 38 3.09 7.10 -21.67
CA LEU A 38 4.38 6.51 -21.28
C LEU A 38 5.06 5.85 -22.47
N ASP A 39 6.40 5.94 -22.52
CA ASP A 39 7.19 5.23 -23.53
C ASP A 39 7.17 3.71 -23.28
N ALA A 40 6.57 2.98 -24.21
CA ALA A 40 6.40 1.54 -24.09
C ALA A 40 7.74 0.78 -23.99
N LYS A 41 8.80 1.28 -24.63
CA LYS A 41 10.12 0.64 -24.60
C LYS A 41 10.78 0.80 -23.22
N THR A 42 10.67 1.97 -22.60
CA THR A 42 11.10 2.20 -21.22
C THR A 42 10.36 1.29 -20.25
N VAL A 43 9.03 1.21 -20.35
CA VAL A 43 8.23 0.32 -19.47
C VAL A 43 8.62 -1.14 -19.68
N ALA A 44 8.82 -1.59 -20.93
CA ALA A 44 9.27 -2.95 -21.21
C ALA A 44 10.65 -3.25 -20.59
N GLY A 45 11.61 -2.33 -20.69
CA GLY A 45 12.94 -2.48 -20.08
C GLY A 45 12.90 -2.52 -18.55
N TYR A 46 12.09 -1.65 -17.94
CA TYR A 46 11.81 -1.69 -16.50
C TYR A 46 11.22 -3.06 -16.11
N CYS A 47 10.22 -3.54 -16.83
CA CYS A 47 9.54 -4.79 -16.50
C CYS A 47 10.40 -6.03 -16.72
N ALA A 48 11.27 -6.04 -17.73
CA ALA A 48 12.28 -7.08 -17.89
C ALA A 48 13.20 -7.20 -16.66
N THR A 49 13.48 -6.08 -16.00
CA THR A 49 14.32 -6.03 -14.80
C THR A 49 13.54 -6.40 -13.53
N GLN A 50 12.29 -5.94 -13.39
CA GLN A 50 11.54 -6.07 -12.14
C GLN A 50 10.78 -7.39 -12.00
N ARG A 51 10.21 -7.94 -13.08
CA ARG A 51 9.46 -9.21 -13.03
C ARG A 51 10.22 -10.34 -12.31
N PRO A 52 11.49 -10.64 -12.65
CA PRO A 52 12.21 -11.71 -11.95
C PRO A 52 12.46 -11.39 -10.46
N ARG A 53 12.50 -10.11 -10.08
CA ARG A 53 12.62 -9.69 -8.67
C ARG A 53 11.31 -9.89 -7.92
N PHE A 54 10.17 -9.55 -8.54
CA PHE A 54 8.85 -9.80 -7.98
C PHE A 54 8.59 -11.31 -7.81
N GLU A 55 8.94 -12.11 -8.81
CA GLU A 55 8.85 -13.57 -8.76
C GLU A 55 9.73 -14.14 -7.64
N LYS A 56 11.00 -13.73 -7.57
CA LYS A 56 11.90 -14.13 -6.48
C LYS A 56 11.37 -13.73 -5.10
N TYR A 57 10.85 -12.50 -4.96
CA TYR A 57 10.26 -12.04 -3.70
C TYR A 57 9.07 -12.90 -3.30
N ARG A 58 8.13 -13.14 -4.21
CA ARG A 58 6.95 -13.98 -3.96
C ARG A 58 7.37 -15.39 -3.53
N ASP A 59 8.28 -16.01 -4.27
CA ASP A 59 8.60 -17.42 -4.12
C ASP A 59 9.54 -17.69 -2.93
N LYS A 60 10.41 -16.73 -2.57
CA LYS A 60 11.37 -16.88 -1.46
C LYS A 60 10.90 -16.28 -0.16
N TRP A 61 10.29 -15.09 -0.20
CA TRP A 61 9.86 -14.38 0.99
C TRP A 61 8.35 -14.47 1.18
N GLY A 62 7.55 -14.10 0.18
CA GLY A 62 6.10 -13.97 0.31
C GLY A 62 5.41 -15.25 0.78
N VAL A 63 5.72 -16.39 0.15
CA VAL A 63 5.16 -17.70 0.55
C VAL A 63 5.64 -18.11 1.94
N THR A 64 6.95 -18.01 2.21
CA THR A 64 7.55 -18.43 3.48
C THR A 64 7.06 -17.57 4.66
N ALA A 65 7.07 -16.25 4.51
CA ALA A 65 6.60 -15.30 5.51
C ALA A 65 5.11 -15.51 5.78
N ARG A 66 4.28 -15.65 4.75
CA ARG A 66 2.85 -15.93 4.92
C ARG A 66 2.62 -17.23 5.67
N ALA A 67 3.30 -18.31 5.30
CA ALA A 67 3.14 -19.61 5.95
C ALA A 67 3.56 -19.57 7.44
N PHE A 68 4.63 -18.83 7.77
CA PHE A 68 5.09 -18.67 9.14
C PHE A 68 4.18 -17.78 9.99
N ILE A 69 3.71 -16.65 9.43
CA ILE A 69 2.94 -15.64 10.17
C ILE A 69 1.48 -16.06 10.35
N THR A 70 0.85 -16.66 9.34
CA THR A 70 -0.59 -17.02 9.38
C THR A 70 -1.03 -17.75 10.66
N PRO A 71 -0.34 -18.80 11.15
CA PRO A 71 -0.75 -19.48 12.37
C PRO A 71 -0.56 -18.65 13.66
N LEU A 72 0.24 -17.58 13.61
CA LEU A 72 0.47 -16.67 14.74
C LEU A 72 -0.56 -15.54 14.78
N LEU A 73 -1.33 -15.33 13.71
CA LEU A 73 -2.32 -14.27 13.64
C LEU A 73 -3.54 -14.61 14.51
N PRO A 74 -3.99 -13.70 15.39
CA PRO A 74 -5.24 -13.87 16.12
C PRO A 74 -6.41 -14.06 15.15
N SER A 75 -7.39 -14.91 15.51
CA SER A 75 -8.59 -15.15 14.70
C SER A 75 -9.47 -13.91 14.58
N ALA A 76 -9.55 -13.10 15.64
CA ALA A 76 -10.21 -11.80 15.64
C ALA A 76 -9.22 -10.69 15.27
N ARG A 77 -9.38 -10.10 14.08
CA ARG A 77 -8.61 -8.94 13.61
C ARG A 77 -9.55 -7.78 13.28
N GLY A 78 -9.10 -6.56 13.55
CA GLY A 78 -9.81 -5.35 13.15
C GLY A 78 -9.96 -5.27 11.63
N LYS A 79 -11.11 -4.78 11.17
CA LYS A 79 -11.34 -4.44 9.75
C LYS A 79 -10.76 -3.08 9.37
N GLU A 80 -10.46 -2.27 10.37
CA GLU A 80 -9.84 -0.96 10.25
C GLU A 80 -8.63 -0.93 11.18
N VAL A 81 -7.47 -0.61 10.63
CA VAL A 81 -6.19 -0.68 11.34
C VAL A 81 -5.45 0.62 11.15
N VAL A 82 -5.02 1.23 12.27
CA VAL A 82 -4.04 2.31 12.25
C VAL A 82 -2.66 1.68 12.39
N TYR A 83 -1.83 1.82 11.36
CA TYR A 83 -0.47 1.32 11.32
C TYR A 83 0.48 2.52 11.26
N PRO A 84 1.16 2.89 12.37
CA PRO A 84 1.80 4.21 12.52
C PRO A 84 3.11 4.37 11.75
N PHE A 85 3.37 3.51 10.75
CA PHE A 85 4.53 3.56 9.88
C PHE A 85 4.07 3.62 8.41
N GLY A 86 4.66 4.53 7.64
CA GLY A 86 4.39 4.73 6.22
C GLY A 86 5.41 4.05 5.29
N GLY A 87 5.24 4.24 3.98
CA GLY A 87 6.23 3.81 2.99
C GLY A 87 6.48 2.30 2.94
N GLY A 88 7.72 1.87 3.15
CA GLY A 88 8.13 0.46 3.04
C GLY A 88 7.44 -0.48 4.04
N ASP A 89 6.97 0.06 5.17
CA ASP A 89 6.32 -0.72 6.22
C ASP A 89 4.87 -1.10 5.90
N VAL A 90 4.28 -0.52 4.83
CA VAL A 90 2.96 -0.93 4.31
C VAL A 90 2.95 -2.43 3.98
N MET A 91 4.07 -2.99 3.51
CA MET A 91 4.17 -4.42 3.22
C MET A 91 3.99 -5.28 4.47
N SER A 92 4.51 -4.85 5.61
CA SER A 92 4.34 -5.51 6.90
C SER A 92 2.89 -5.44 7.36
N ALA A 93 2.24 -4.28 7.20
CA ALA A 93 0.83 -4.11 7.53
C ALA A 93 -0.07 -5.06 6.71
N LEU A 94 0.16 -5.14 5.40
CA LEU A 94 -0.60 -6.05 4.51
C LEU A 94 -0.40 -7.53 4.86
N GLN A 95 0.75 -7.91 5.40
CA GLN A 95 1.02 -9.29 5.80
C GLN A 95 0.36 -9.66 7.14
N LEU A 96 0.29 -8.72 8.08
CA LEU A 96 -0.32 -8.91 9.41
C LEU A 96 -1.84 -8.75 9.39
N PHE A 97 -2.34 -7.89 8.51
CA PHE A 97 -3.75 -7.56 8.36
C PHE A 97 -4.24 -7.80 6.92
N PRO A 98 -4.09 -9.02 6.37
CA PRO A 98 -4.39 -9.30 4.96
C PRO A 98 -5.88 -9.14 4.60
N ASP A 99 -6.76 -9.15 5.61
CA ASP A 99 -8.22 -9.06 5.45
C ASP A 99 -8.79 -7.71 5.91
N ALA A 100 -7.92 -6.74 6.25
CA ALA A 100 -8.35 -5.40 6.64
C ALA A 100 -8.62 -4.56 5.39
N PRO A 101 -9.89 -4.16 5.13
CA PRO A 101 -10.22 -3.28 4.01
C PRO A 101 -9.70 -1.84 4.19
N VAL A 102 -9.43 -1.42 5.43
CA VAL A 102 -8.96 -0.06 5.73
C VAL A 102 -7.68 -0.14 6.55
N ILE A 103 -6.60 0.41 6.00
CA ILE A 103 -5.32 0.57 6.69
C ILE A 103 -4.93 2.04 6.61
N THR A 104 -4.97 2.73 7.74
CA THR A 104 -4.49 4.10 7.87
C THR A 104 -3.02 4.07 8.23
N THR A 105 -2.16 4.58 7.35
CA THR A 105 -0.75 4.79 7.65
C THR A 105 -0.46 6.24 7.99
N LEU A 106 0.55 6.45 8.83
CA LEU A 106 1.03 7.78 9.18
C LEU A 106 2.40 7.97 8.50
N SER A 107 2.52 9.05 7.72
CA SER A 107 3.81 9.53 7.21
C SER A 107 4.39 10.50 8.25
N ASP A 108 5.67 10.39 8.55
CA ASP A 108 6.39 11.23 9.52
C ASP A 108 6.83 12.59 8.95
N ARG A 109 6.23 13.02 7.84
CA ARG A 109 6.46 14.31 7.17
C ARG A 109 5.19 14.88 6.60
#